data_AF-A0A820GXV5-F1
#
_entry.id   AF-A0A820GXV5-F1
#
_cell.length_a   1.000
_cell.length_b   1.000
_cell.length_c   1.000
_cell.angle_alpha   90.00
_cell.angle_beta   90.00
_cell.angle_gamma   90.00
#
_symmetry.space_group_name_H-M   'P 1'
#
loop_
_entity.id
_entity.type
_entity.pdbx_description
1 polymer ?
#
loop_
_entity_poly.entity_id
_entity_poly.type
_entity_poly.pdbx_seq_one_letter_code
_entity_poly.pdbx_strand_id
1 'polypeptide(L)'
;MTDTTNATGPSLSLHVELSKQDELYDLHTHLMGMGSADFWINTILLNETILPINKHFQDDVIRKRLGPLIWDKNSNAFYAREHVATVVYNLREDPNGPTYIPGSVHKAIFDELHIQELGREMDHLGLSFKEDFSYDVVLKRDDLKKAFSLSNSNSDVVQMILEERLGVYEQTEPYRSPFKHWIIFNARKQKLEIVCGMTVEELRKLIDGESAMEHIYNPVQRDARAHIINAFSMCNADGTLPRSIDYHSFRGQFTPEFYPRRFALKDSLYEQRLDLLALLLQHVLQRYMTCSPPVTYCEFSVGVGDLSKPWIFDILSSFLSQKDDAYFKESSLPNTETSFRKLIKDFPWLKSEFVNVVTYRFLAGFNRQCINLTDVANNDPVNGDPDDIEIEQYKQEEAIQLLAKAPQEAIHRMLSEIIKSKEGRPSTRFESLEKKLEKLEDVEKKFVNFYHWVVGLDLCGDELGYPYCPFVSKKFIRHVNKVRNANDGNPNYGLRIHGGENVAAVNSTLPGYHLFVS
;
A
#
# COMPACT_ATOMS: atom_id res chain seq x y z
N MET A 1 68.53 20.06 -23.95
CA MET A 1 68.35 21.34 -23.23
C MET A 1 67.20 22.06 -23.89
N THR A 2 66.35 22.65 -23.03
CA THR A 2 65.18 23.53 -23.27
C THR A 2 63.90 22.92 -23.87
N ASP A 3 63.02 22.56 -22.94
CA ASP A 3 61.59 22.89 -22.85
C ASP A 3 60.99 23.82 -23.91
N THR A 4 59.78 23.49 -24.36
CA THR A 4 58.59 24.32 -24.07
C THR A 4 57.29 23.56 -24.34
N THR A 5 56.44 23.61 -23.33
CA THR A 5 55.07 23.13 -23.22
C THR A 5 54.12 23.85 -24.16
N ASN A 6 53.13 23.14 -24.72
CA ASN A 6 51.77 23.69 -24.86
C ASN A 6 50.75 22.55 -24.86
N ALA A 7 49.95 22.55 -23.79
CA ALA A 7 48.82 21.68 -23.58
C ALA A 7 47.57 22.31 -24.21
N THR A 8 46.91 21.59 -25.11
CA THR A 8 45.51 21.81 -25.48
C THR A 8 44.80 20.47 -25.39
N GLY A 9 44.22 20.21 -24.22
CA GLY A 9 43.33 19.07 -24.02
C GLY A 9 42.01 19.30 -24.78
N PRO A 10 41.41 18.26 -25.37
CA PRO A 10 40.10 18.39 -25.99
C PRO A 10 39.02 18.57 -24.92
N SER A 11 38.26 19.66 -25.01
CA SER A 11 37.03 19.84 -24.24
C SER A 11 35.98 18.87 -24.77
N LEU A 12 35.80 17.75 -24.08
CA LEU A 12 34.62 16.91 -24.19
C LEU A 12 33.48 17.56 -23.39
N SER A 13 32.78 18.50 -24.03
CA SER A 13 31.43 18.89 -23.59
C SER A 13 30.49 17.75 -23.92
N LEU A 14 30.32 16.83 -22.98
CA LEU A 14 29.28 15.82 -23.01
C LEU A 14 27.93 16.53 -22.71
N HIS A 15 27.42 17.29 -23.67
CA HIS A 15 26.01 17.63 -23.71
C HIS A 15 25.24 16.36 -24.10
N VAL A 16 24.94 15.53 -23.10
CA VAL A 16 23.87 14.56 -23.22
C VAL A 16 22.58 15.38 -23.14
N GLU A 17 22.04 15.73 -24.30
CA GLU A 17 20.62 16.05 -24.41
C GLU A 17 19.84 14.83 -23.91
N LEU A 18 19.45 14.86 -22.63
CA LEU A 18 18.42 13.99 -22.06
C LEU A 18 17.07 14.38 -22.68
N SER A 19 16.92 14.09 -23.97
CA SER A 19 15.65 14.18 -24.70
C SER A 19 14.94 12.84 -24.61
N LYS A 20 14.42 12.60 -23.41
CA LYS A 20 13.23 11.79 -23.10
C LYS A 20 12.90 12.19 -21.67
N GLN A 21 11.68 12.68 -21.45
CA GLN A 21 11.14 12.94 -20.12
C GLN A 21 11.20 11.61 -19.36
N ASP A 22 12.31 11.38 -18.65
CA ASP A 22 12.44 10.26 -17.75
C ASP A 22 11.43 10.47 -16.62
N GLU A 23 10.38 9.67 -16.66
CA GLU A 23 9.32 9.58 -15.66
C GLU A 23 9.89 9.05 -14.33
N LEU A 24 10.68 9.89 -13.64
CA LEU A 24 11.25 9.63 -12.31
C LEU A 24 10.23 9.81 -11.17
N TYR A 25 8.96 10.09 -11.48
CA TYR A 25 7.88 10.31 -10.50
C TYR A 25 7.61 9.08 -9.60
N ASP A 26 8.17 7.92 -9.97
CA ASP A 26 7.94 6.61 -9.36
C ASP A 26 9.23 6.02 -8.75
N LEU A 27 10.03 6.86 -8.07
CA LEU A 27 11.24 6.43 -7.34
C LEU A 27 10.95 5.58 -6.09
N HIS A 28 9.75 5.04 -5.96
CA HIS A 28 9.33 4.26 -4.79
C HIS A 28 9.44 2.77 -5.10
N THR A 29 10.35 2.08 -4.41
CA THR A 29 10.53 0.63 -4.49
C THR A 29 9.40 -0.17 -3.83
N HIS A 30 8.44 0.51 -3.20
CA HIS A 30 7.28 -0.09 -2.55
C HIS A 30 6.17 -0.34 -3.58
N LEU A 31 5.86 -1.61 -3.88
CA LEU A 31 4.93 -1.98 -4.95
C LEU A 31 3.56 -1.31 -4.79
N MET A 32 3.02 -1.30 -3.57
CA MET A 32 1.73 -0.67 -3.25
C MET A 32 1.72 0.84 -3.51
N GLY A 33 2.91 1.42 -3.66
CA GLY A 33 3.07 2.82 -3.96
C GLY A 33 3.24 3.18 -5.42
N MET A 34 3.43 2.19 -6.29
CA MET A 34 3.67 2.39 -7.70
C MET A 34 2.37 2.72 -8.47
N GLY A 35 2.55 3.06 -9.75
CA GLY A 35 1.47 3.39 -10.68
C GLY A 35 1.18 4.89 -10.65
N SER A 36 1.28 5.51 -11.82
CA SER A 36 0.97 6.92 -12.01
C SER A 36 -0.51 7.20 -11.79
N ALA A 37 -0.87 8.47 -11.61
CA ALA A 37 -2.26 8.89 -11.54
C ALA A 37 -3.05 8.49 -12.78
N ASP A 38 -2.41 8.43 -13.95
CA ASP A 38 -3.03 7.93 -15.18
C ASP A 38 -3.47 6.47 -15.04
N PHE A 39 -2.60 5.59 -14.52
CA PHE A 39 -2.97 4.21 -14.21
C PHE A 39 -4.15 4.17 -13.24
N TRP A 40 -4.06 4.86 -12.10
CA TRP A 40 -5.11 4.81 -11.09
C TRP A 40 -6.44 5.41 -11.55
N ILE A 41 -6.41 6.50 -12.30
CA ILE A 41 -7.64 7.19 -12.71
C ILE A 41 -8.20 6.57 -13.97
N ASN A 42 -7.43 6.56 -15.06
CA ASN A 42 -7.96 6.17 -16.37
C ASN A 42 -8.01 4.65 -16.54
N THR A 43 -7.05 3.91 -15.97
CA THR A 43 -7.06 2.44 -16.08
C THR A 43 -7.93 1.79 -15.00
N ILE A 44 -7.93 2.30 -13.77
CA ILE A 44 -8.67 1.67 -12.65
C ILE A 44 -10.00 2.38 -12.38
N LEU A 45 -9.97 3.63 -11.92
CA LEU A 45 -11.15 4.31 -11.39
C LEU A 45 -12.19 4.59 -12.46
N LEU A 46 -11.85 4.97 -13.68
CA LEU A 46 -12.81 5.27 -14.76
C LEU A 46 -13.17 4.05 -15.62
N ASN A 47 -12.53 2.91 -15.40
CA ASN A 47 -12.77 1.71 -16.20
C ASN A 47 -13.85 0.83 -15.56
N GLU A 48 -15.07 0.88 -16.09
CA GLU A 48 -16.20 0.08 -15.58
C GLU A 48 -16.01 -1.43 -15.75
N THR A 49 -15.11 -1.86 -16.64
CA THR A 49 -14.80 -3.28 -16.81
C THR A 49 -13.99 -3.78 -15.63
N ILE A 50 -13.02 -3.00 -15.15
CA ILE A 50 -12.14 -3.35 -14.03
C ILE A 50 -12.85 -3.11 -12.69
N LEU A 51 -13.46 -1.95 -12.52
CA LEU A 51 -14.26 -1.57 -11.35
C LEU A 51 -15.73 -1.39 -11.76
N PRO A 52 -16.51 -2.48 -11.87
CA PRO A 52 -17.94 -2.40 -12.10
C PRO A 52 -18.64 -1.72 -10.93
N ILE A 53 -19.70 -0.99 -11.24
CA ILE A 53 -20.55 -0.30 -10.26
C ILE A 53 -21.67 -1.23 -9.75
N ASN A 54 -22.29 -0.86 -8.63
CA ASN A 54 -23.23 -1.73 -7.91
C ASN A 54 -24.37 -2.26 -8.80
N LYS A 55 -24.89 -1.46 -9.73
CA LYS A 55 -25.95 -1.89 -10.65
C LYS A 55 -25.55 -3.07 -11.53
N HIS A 56 -24.26 -3.20 -11.88
CA HIS A 56 -23.76 -4.29 -12.72
C HIS A 56 -23.73 -5.64 -11.99
N PHE A 57 -23.70 -5.64 -10.65
CA PHE A 57 -23.73 -6.87 -9.85
C PHE A 57 -25.13 -7.49 -9.73
N GLN A 58 -26.14 -6.91 -10.38
CA GLN A 58 -27.39 -7.61 -10.69
C GLN A 58 -27.18 -8.71 -11.73
N ASP A 59 -26.13 -8.61 -12.56
CA ASP A 59 -25.71 -9.67 -13.48
C ASP A 59 -24.93 -10.77 -12.73
N ASP A 60 -25.47 -11.99 -12.76
CA ASP A 60 -24.87 -13.18 -12.17
C ASP A 60 -23.45 -13.45 -12.66
N VAL A 61 -23.17 -13.20 -13.95
CA VAL A 61 -21.86 -13.43 -14.56
C VAL A 61 -20.84 -12.46 -13.97
N ILE A 62 -21.19 -11.17 -13.89
CA ILE A 62 -20.33 -10.14 -13.31
C ILE A 62 -20.09 -10.44 -11.83
N ARG A 63 -21.14 -10.79 -11.08
CA ARG A 63 -21.03 -11.10 -9.65
C ARG A 63 -20.17 -12.32 -9.36
N LYS A 64 -20.29 -13.39 -10.16
CA LYS A 64 -19.41 -14.56 -10.04
C LYS A 64 -17.96 -14.16 -10.35
N ARG A 65 -17.73 -13.46 -11.46
CA ARG A 65 -16.38 -13.10 -11.89
C ARG A 65 -15.67 -12.12 -10.94
N LEU A 66 -16.36 -11.08 -10.51
CA LEU A 66 -15.79 -9.90 -9.84
C LEU A 66 -16.24 -9.74 -8.38
N GLY A 67 -16.89 -10.77 -7.83
CA GLY A 67 -17.23 -10.80 -6.42
C GLY A 67 -15.99 -10.72 -5.52
N PRO A 68 -16.19 -10.57 -4.20
CA PRO A 68 -15.08 -10.49 -3.25
C PRO A 68 -14.16 -11.71 -3.29
N LEU A 69 -12.86 -11.50 -3.08
CA LEU A 69 -11.86 -12.57 -2.95
C LEU A 69 -11.80 -13.04 -1.49
N ILE A 70 -12.43 -14.19 -1.21
CA ILE A 70 -12.52 -14.77 0.13
C ILE A 70 -11.57 -15.96 0.26
N TRP A 71 -10.72 -15.94 1.28
CA TRP A 71 -9.73 -16.97 1.59
C TRP A 71 -10.30 -18.03 2.53
N ASP A 72 -10.19 -19.29 2.15
CA ASP A 72 -10.45 -20.43 3.03
C ASP A 72 -9.17 -20.80 3.79
N LYS A 73 -9.20 -20.58 5.10
CA LYS A 73 -8.08 -20.92 6.00
C LYS A 73 -7.79 -22.42 6.05
N ASN A 74 -8.79 -23.28 5.82
CA ASN A 74 -8.64 -24.73 5.92
C ASN A 74 -7.94 -25.32 4.71
N SER A 75 -8.37 -24.93 3.50
CA SER A 75 -7.70 -25.33 2.25
C SER A 75 -6.48 -24.48 1.90
N ASN A 76 -6.26 -23.37 2.61
CA ASN A 76 -5.22 -22.38 2.32
C ASN A 76 -5.26 -21.92 0.85
N ALA A 77 -6.46 -21.60 0.38
CA ALA A 77 -6.74 -21.16 -0.98
C ALA A 77 -7.98 -20.25 -1.02
N PHE A 78 -8.28 -19.62 -2.16
CA PHE A 78 -9.53 -18.86 -2.30
C PHE A 78 -10.72 -19.81 -2.42
N TYR A 79 -11.90 -19.37 -1.96
CA TYR A 79 -13.15 -20.05 -2.28
C TYR A 79 -13.46 -19.92 -3.77
N ALA A 80 -14.12 -20.94 -4.33
CA ALA A 80 -14.67 -20.86 -5.68
C ALA A 80 -15.64 -19.67 -5.79
N ARG A 81 -15.55 -18.96 -6.92
CA ARG A 81 -16.26 -17.70 -7.14
C ARG A 81 -17.78 -17.84 -7.11
N GLU A 82 -18.30 -18.93 -7.63
CA GLU A 82 -19.71 -19.29 -7.62
C GLU A 82 -20.22 -19.44 -6.18
N HIS A 83 -19.37 -20.01 -5.33
CA HIS A 83 -19.70 -20.23 -3.93
C HIS A 83 -19.77 -18.90 -3.16
N VAL A 84 -18.77 -18.03 -3.36
CA VAL A 84 -18.76 -16.68 -2.77
C VAL A 84 -19.95 -15.86 -3.24
N ALA A 85 -20.24 -15.85 -4.55
CA ALA A 85 -21.38 -15.14 -5.11
C ALA A 85 -22.70 -15.57 -4.47
N THR A 86 -22.89 -16.89 -4.29
CA THR A 86 -24.08 -17.47 -3.64
C THR A 86 -24.16 -17.05 -2.18
N VAL A 87 -23.05 -17.11 -1.44
CA VAL A 87 -22.99 -16.70 -0.03
C VAL A 87 -23.36 -15.23 0.13
N VAL A 88 -22.74 -14.32 -0.64
CA VAL A 88 -23.01 -12.88 -0.52
C VAL A 88 -24.44 -12.57 -0.97
N TYR A 89 -24.95 -13.25 -1.99
CA TYR A 89 -26.35 -13.12 -2.40
C TYR A 89 -27.31 -13.54 -1.29
N ASN A 90 -27.08 -14.68 -0.65
CA ASN A 90 -27.92 -15.15 0.46
C ASN A 90 -27.88 -14.18 1.66
N LEU A 91 -26.71 -13.62 1.98
CA LEU A 91 -26.58 -12.58 3.02
C LEU A 91 -27.38 -11.32 2.68
N ARG A 92 -27.46 -10.99 1.39
CA ARG A 92 -28.20 -9.82 0.90
C ARG A 92 -29.71 -10.01 0.92
N GLU A 93 -30.18 -11.22 0.64
CA GLU A 93 -31.61 -11.51 0.60
C GLU A 93 -32.19 -11.94 1.95
N ASP A 94 -31.37 -12.15 2.98
CA ASP A 94 -31.86 -12.45 4.33
C ASP A 94 -32.53 -11.20 4.96
N PRO A 95 -33.86 -11.20 5.14
CA PRO A 95 -34.58 -10.04 5.67
C PRO A 95 -34.24 -9.76 7.14
N ASN A 96 -33.66 -10.73 7.85
CA ASN A 96 -33.28 -10.59 9.26
C ASN A 96 -31.80 -10.16 9.41
N GLY A 97 -31.15 -9.73 8.33
CA GLY A 97 -29.70 -9.50 8.29
C GLY A 97 -28.95 -10.82 8.24
N PRO A 98 -27.62 -10.85 8.43
CA PRO A 98 -26.86 -12.10 8.49
C PRO A 98 -27.28 -12.94 9.71
N THR A 99 -28.41 -13.65 9.65
CA THR A 99 -28.81 -14.52 10.75
C THR A 99 -27.93 -15.76 10.76
N TYR A 100 -27.36 -16.03 11.94
CA TYR A 100 -26.55 -17.21 12.13
C TYR A 100 -27.40 -18.46 11.95
N ILE A 101 -27.18 -19.17 10.84
CA ILE A 101 -27.72 -20.51 10.63
C ILE A 101 -26.62 -21.51 11.03
N PRO A 102 -26.75 -22.23 12.15
CA PRO A 102 -25.78 -23.24 12.57
C PRO A 102 -25.52 -24.26 11.45
N GLY A 103 -24.24 -24.45 11.08
CA GLY A 103 -23.84 -25.39 10.03
C GLY A 103 -23.90 -24.85 8.60
N SER A 104 -24.29 -23.59 8.39
CA SER A 104 -24.24 -22.95 7.09
C SER A 104 -22.80 -22.64 6.66
N VAL A 105 -22.60 -22.56 5.34
CA VAL A 105 -21.33 -22.15 4.70
C VAL A 105 -20.82 -20.82 5.26
N HIS A 106 -21.72 -19.92 5.69
CA HIS A 106 -21.37 -18.63 6.26
C HIS A 106 -20.37 -18.76 7.43
N LYS A 107 -20.49 -19.80 8.25
CA LYS A 107 -19.58 -20.07 9.38
C LYS A 107 -18.15 -20.43 8.95
N ALA A 108 -18.01 -21.03 7.78
CA ALA A 108 -16.68 -21.35 7.24
C ALA A 108 -15.94 -20.11 6.73
N ILE A 109 -16.68 -19.04 6.44
CA ILE A 109 -16.16 -17.81 5.83
C ILE A 109 -15.95 -16.71 6.87
N PHE A 110 -16.94 -16.48 7.73
CA PHE A 110 -16.92 -15.37 8.69
C PHE A 110 -16.89 -15.87 10.14
N ASP A 111 -16.11 -15.20 10.97
CA ASP A 111 -16.07 -15.45 12.41
C ASP A 111 -17.43 -15.09 13.04
N GLU A 112 -17.97 -15.98 13.87
CA GLU A 112 -19.29 -15.83 14.49
C GLU A 112 -19.38 -14.59 15.37
N LEU A 113 -18.32 -14.32 16.16
CA LEU A 113 -18.29 -13.14 17.03
C LEU A 113 -18.30 -11.86 16.18
N HIS A 114 -17.56 -11.86 15.08
CA HIS A 114 -17.47 -10.72 14.16
C HIS A 114 -18.83 -10.41 13.49
N ILE A 115 -19.59 -11.44 13.10
CA ILE A 115 -20.93 -11.24 12.51
C ILE A 115 -21.92 -10.68 13.54
N GLN A 116 -21.85 -11.11 14.79
CA GLN A 116 -22.71 -10.56 15.86
C GLN A 116 -22.37 -9.10 16.19
N GLU A 117 -21.08 -8.75 16.20
CA GLU A 117 -20.63 -7.36 16.35
C GLU A 117 -21.12 -6.49 15.19
N LEU A 118 -20.94 -6.97 13.95
CA LEU A 118 -21.45 -6.29 12.76
C LEU A 118 -22.96 -6.09 12.81
N GLY A 119 -23.73 -7.11 13.20
CA GLY A 119 -25.20 -7.01 13.31
C GLY A 119 -25.64 -5.92 14.29
N ARG A 120 -24.99 -5.83 15.47
CA ARG A 120 -25.28 -4.76 16.44
C ARG A 120 -24.96 -3.37 15.91
N GLU A 121 -23.85 -3.24 15.19
CA GLU A 121 -23.45 -1.97 14.57
C GLU A 121 -24.40 -1.57 13.43
N MET A 122 -24.85 -2.54 12.62
CA MET A 122 -25.87 -2.34 11.59
C MET A 122 -27.19 -1.85 12.22
N ASP A 123 -27.68 -2.51 13.27
CA ASP A 123 -28.90 -2.11 13.98
C ASP A 123 -28.79 -0.70 14.56
N HIS A 124 -27.64 -0.36 15.13
CA HIS A 124 -27.37 0.97 15.68
C HIS A 124 -27.42 2.06 14.61
N LEU A 125 -26.87 1.79 13.43
CA LEU A 125 -26.81 2.72 12.30
C LEU A 125 -28.03 2.67 11.38
N GLY A 126 -28.99 1.78 11.65
CA GLY A 126 -30.17 1.57 10.81
C GLY A 126 -29.84 1.04 9.40
N LEU A 127 -28.78 0.23 9.29
CA LEU A 127 -28.31 -0.33 8.02
C LEU A 127 -28.94 -1.68 7.74
N SER A 128 -29.11 -2.00 6.45
CA SER A 128 -29.47 -3.34 6.01
C SER A 128 -28.44 -3.87 5.03
N PHE A 129 -28.13 -5.18 5.12
CA PHE A 129 -27.18 -5.78 4.18
C PHE A 129 -27.69 -5.65 2.72
N LYS A 130 -29.01 -5.69 2.53
CA LYS A 130 -29.64 -5.60 1.21
C LYS A 130 -29.33 -4.31 0.46
N GLU A 131 -29.45 -3.19 1.15
CA GLU A 131 -29.38 -1.83 0.58
C GLU A 131 -28.01 -1.17 0.79
N ASP A 132 -27.28 -1.58 1.83
CA ASP A 132 -26.04 -0.92 2.25
C ASP A 132 -24.78 -1.77 2.02
N PHE A 133 -24.90 -3.03 1.58
CA PHE A 133 -23.74 -3.76 1.08
C PHE A 133 -23.31 -3.25 -0.31
N SER A 134 -22.04 -2.84 -0.44
CA SER A 134 -21.46 -2.41 -1.71
C SER A 134 -20.56 -3.49 -2.30
N TYR A 135 -20.82 -3.84 -3.56
CA TYR A 135 -19.86 -4.54 -4.42
C TYR A 135 -18.91 -3.59 -5.13
N ASP A 136 -19.33 -2.33 -5.31
CA ASP A 136 -18.45 -1.24 -5.74
C ASP A 136 -17.46 -0.89 -4.61
N VAL A 137 -16.29 -0.37 -5.00
CA VAL A 137 -15.31 0.10 -4.04
C VAL A 137 -15.83 1.37 -3.37
N VAL A 138 -15.82 1.37 -2.04
CA VAL A 138 -16.09 2.55 -1.22
C VAL A 138 -14.77 3.21 -0.84
N LEU A 139 -14.54 4.43 -1.31
CA LEU A 139 -13.44 5.29 -0.85
C LEU A 139 -13.80 5.82 0.54
N LYS A 140 -13.06 5.36 1.55
CA LYS A 140 -13.31 5.70 2.95
C LYS A 140 -13.09 7.19 3.17
N ARG A 141 -13.95 7.81 3.96
CA ARG A 141 -13.86 9.23 4.32
C ARG A 141 -12.52 9.57 4.96
N ASP A 142 -12.00 8.69 5.81
CA ASP A 142 -10.70 8.91 6.47
C ASP A 142 -9.53 8.84 5.49
N ASP A 143 -9.62 7.99 4.47
CA ASP A 143 -8.62 7.91 3.41
C ASP A 143 -8.69 9.14 2.50
N LEU A 144 -9.90 9.64 2.21
CA LEU A 144 -10.11 10.91 1.51
C LEU A 144 -9.59 12.10 2.34
N LYS A 145 -9.86 12.15 3.66
CA LYS A 145 -9.34 13.14 4.61
C LYS A 145 -7.81 13.19 4.53
N LYS A 146 -7.16 12.02 4.61
CA LYS A 146 -5.71 11.88 4.49
C LYS A 146 -5.22 12.33 3.11
N ALA A 147 -5.80 11.83 2.03
CA ALA A 147 -5.42 12.18 0.66
C ALA A 147 -5.52 13.70 0.41
N PHE A 148 -6.54 14.34 0.98
CA PHE A 148 -6.82 15.77 0.80
C PHE A 148 -6.10 16.63 1.84
N SER A 149 -5.24 16.04 2.68
CA SER A 149 -4.41 16.79 3.63
C SER A 149 -5.22 17.56 4.66
N LEU A 150 -6.35 17.00 5.09
CA LEU A 150 -7.26 17.64 6.03
C LEU A 150 -6.88 17.23 7.46
N SER A 151 -6.47 18.21 8.28
CA SER A 151 -6.04 18.00 9.68
C SER A 151 -7.17 18.14 10.70
N ASN A 152 -8.39 18.46 10.28
CA ASN A 152 -9.48 18.74 11.22
C ASN A 152 -9.98 17.46 11.90
N SER A 153 -10.18 17.48 13.22
CA SER A 153 -10.71 16.36 13.99
C SER A 153 -12.23 16.25 13.91
N ASN A 154 -12.93 17.34 13.60
CA ASN A 154 -14.38 17.32 13.48
C ASN A 154 -14.83 16.62 12.17
N SER A 155 -15.44 15.44 12.32
CA SER A 155 -15.98 14.60 11.24
C SER A 155 -16.88 15.36 10.25
N ASP A 156 -17.77 16.22 10.74
CA ASP A 156 -18.75 16.93 9.90
C ASP A 156 -18.08 18.04 9.09
N VAL A 157 -17.13 18.75 9.70
CA VAL A 157 -16.32 19.76 9.01
C VAL A 157 -15.43 19.11 7.94
N VAL A 158 -14.83 17.96 8.24
CA VAL A 158 -14.06 17.18 7.25
C VAL A 158 -14.94 16.81 6.06
N GLN A 159 -16.14 16.30 6.32
CA GLN A 159 -17.06 15.92 5.26
C GLN A 159 -17.48 17.12 4.40
N MET A 160 -17.84 18.25 5.01
CA MET A 160 -18.18 19.48 4.30
C MET A 160 -17.04 19.95 3.37
N ILE A 161 -15.78 19.93 3.85
CA ILE A 161 -14.62 20.30 3.04
C ILE A 161 -14.38 19.29 1.91
N LEU A 162 -14.59 18.00 2.15
CA LEU A 162 -14.49 16.97 1.10
C LEU A 162 -15.55 17.20 0.01
N GLU A 163 -16.80 17.45 0.39
CA GLU A 163 -17.89 17.75 -0.54
C GLU A 163 -17.66 19.03 -1.33
N GLU A 164 -17.10 20.07 -0.71
CA GLU A 164 -16.70 21.31 -1.37
C GLU A 164 -15.62 21.04 -2.43
N ARG A 165 -14.53 20.35 -2.05
CA ARG A 165 -13.42 20.03 -2.96
C ARG A 165 -13.79 19.07 -4.08
N LEU A 166 -14.77 18.21 -3.84
CA LEU A 166 -15.30 17.29 -4.84
C LEU A 166 -16.44 17.89 -5.66
N GLY A 167 -16.90 19.11 -5.34
CA GLY A 167 -17.90 19.79 -6.13
C GLY A 167 -19.33 19.31 -5.97
N VAL A 168 -19.64 18.64 -4.86
CA VAL A 168 -20.93 17.98 -4.63
C VAL A 168 -22.08 18.99 -4.57
N TYR A 169 -21.84 20.18 -4.01
CA TYR A 169 -22.85 21.21 -3.77
C TYR A 169 -23.51 21.77 -5.04
N GLU A 170 -22.86 21.66 -6.20
CA GLU A 170 -23.36 22.29 -7.42
C GLU A 170 -24.21 21.36 -8.30
N GLN A 171 -24.26 20.05 -8.00
CA GLN A 171 -24.70 19.05 -8.99
C GLN A 171 -25.97 18.25 -8.64
N THR A 172 -26.52 18.33 -7.42
CA THR A 172 -27.65 17.45 -7.01
C THR A 172 -28.81 18.20 -6.35
N GLU A 173 -29.97 18.24 -7.03
CA GLU A 173 -31.28 18.58 -6.47
C GLU A 173 -32.13 17.30 -6.39
N PRO A 174 -32.66 16.91 -5.22
CA PRO A 174 -32.38 17.44 -3.88
C PRO A 174 -30.97 17.04 -3.40
N TYR A 175 -30.31 17.96 -2.66
CA TYR A 175 -28.96 17.77 -2.13
C TYR A 175 -28.87 16.47 -1.32
N ARG A 176 -28.18 15.47 -1.88
CA ARG A 176 -27.91 14.21 -1.20
C ARG A 176 -26.41 14.04 -1.12
N SER A 177 -25.88 14.11 0.10
CA SER A 177 -24.48 13.81 0.34
C SER A 177 -24.15 12.42 -0.23
N PRO A 178 -23.09 12.28 -1.04
CA PRO A 178 -22.62 10.99 -1.54
C PRO A 178 -21.92 10.18 -0.44
N PHE A 179 -21.62 10.81 0.71
CA PHE A 179 -21.05 10.14 1.88
C PHE A 179 -22.16 9.48 2.70
N LYS A 180 -22.08 8.17 2.85
CA LYS A 180 -22.92 7.41 3.79
C LYS A 180 -22.17 6.21 4.35
N HIS A 181 -22.80 5.53 5.30
CA HIS A 181 -22.31 4.26 5.79
C HIS A 181 -22.60 3.15 4.77
N TRP A 182 -21.60 2.31 4.54
CA TRP A 182 -21.64 1.16 3.65
C TRP A 182 -21.09 -0.06 4.38
N ILE A 183 -21.67 -1.22 4.10
CA ILE A 183 -21.12 -2.52 4.47
C ILE A 183 -20.22 -2.95 3.31
N ILE A 184 -18.94 -3.20 3.59
CA ILE A 184 -17.97 -3.67 2.60
C ILE A 184 -17.35 -4.98 3.06
N PHE A 185 -16.83 -5.76 2.11
CA PHE A 185 -15.90 -6.84 2.44
C PHE A 185 -14.45 -6.35 2.31
N ASN A 186 -13.75 -6.23 3.45
CA ASN A 186 -12.33 -5.96 3.47
C ASN A 186 -11.57 -7.26 3.16
N ALA A 187 -11.36 -7.56 1.89
CA ALA A 187 -10.57 -8.68 1.40
C ALA A 187 -9.12 -8.68 1.93
N ARG A 188 -8.51 -7.52 2.18
CA ARG A 188 -7.17 -7.47 2.77
C ARG A 188 -7.14 -8.00 4.21
N LYS A 189 -8.22 -7.85 4.98
CA LYS A 189 -8.37 -8.35 6.36
C LYS A 189 -9.25 -9.61 6.46
N GLN A 190 -9.89 -10.03 5.37
CA GLN A 190 -10.83 -11.15 5.29
C GLN A 190 -12.00 -11.02 6.28
N LYS A 191 -12.62 -9.83 6.34
CA LYS A 191 -13.77 -9.55 7.21
C LYS A 191 -14.72 -8.51 6.61
N LEU A 192 -15.97 -8.53 7.04
CA LEU A 192 -16.94 -7.46 6.75
C LEU A 192 -16.66 -6.24 7.64
N GLU A 193 -16.82 -5.03 7.11
CA GLU A 193 -16.64 -3.78 7.86
C GLU A 193 -17.77 -2.81 7.49
N ILE A 194 -18.25 -2.02 8.45
CA ILE A 194 -19.02 -0.82 8.16
C ILE A 194 -18.04 0.35 8.02
N VAL A 195 -18.19 1.12 6.95
CA VAL A 195 -17.33 2.26 6.64
C VAL A 195 -18.17 3.45 6.19
N CYS A 196 -17.78 4.66 6.60
CA CYS A 196 -18.34 5.89 6.03
C CYS A 196 -17.50 6.32 4.82
N GLY A 197 -18.13 6.54 3.67
CA GLY A 197 -17.41 6.89 2.45
C GLY A 197 -18.31 7.09 1.23
N MET A 198 -17.65 7.26 0.08
CA MET A 198 -18.25 7.47 -1.24
C MET A 198 -17.88 6.30 -2.15
N THR A 199 -18.79 5.81 -2.99
CA THR A 199 -18.48 4.75 -3.96
C THR A 199 -17.70 5.30 -5.16
N VAL A 200 -16.94 4.45 -5.86
CA VAL A 200 -16.27 4.84 -7.10
C VAL A 200 -17.27 5.26 -8.17
N GLU A 201 -18.48 4.67 -8.20
CA GLU A 201 -19.59 5.13 -9.05
C GLU A 201 -19.93 6.62 -8.83
N GLU A 202 -20.10 7.04 -7.58
CA GLU A 202 -20.38 8.44 -7.27
C GLU A 202 -19.19 9.33 -7.59
N LEU A 203 -17.96 8.87 -7.31
CA LEU A 203 -16.76 9.62 -7.68
C LEU A 203 -16.67 9.84 -9.20
N ARG A 204 -16.97 8.82 -10.01
CA ARG A 204 -16.97 8.91 -11.49
C ARG A 204 -17.87 10.04 -11.96
N LYS A 205 -19.10 10.11 -11.44
CA LYS A 205 -20.04 11.19 -11.82
C LYS A 205 -19.48 12.59 -11.56
N LEU A 206 -18.60 12.73 -10.56
CA LEU A 206 -17.97 14.00 -10.19
C LEU A 206 -16.74 14.34 -11.04
N ILE A 207 -15.97 13.33 -11.50
CA ILE A 207 -14.68 13.54 -12.18
C ILE A 207 -14.67 13.18 -13.67
N ASP A 208 -15.69 12.47 -14.14
CA ASP A 208 -15.85 12.02 -15.52
C ASP A 208 -16.74 13.02 -16.27
N GLY A 209 -16.08 14.00 -16.88
CA GLY A 209 -16.73 15.06 -17.65
C GLY A 209 -17.12 14.59 -19.05
N GLU A 210 -17.84 13.46 -19.18
CA GLU A 210 -18.40 12.98 -20.46
C GLU A 210 -19.51 13.94 -20.96
N SER A 211 -19.10 15.13 -21.37
CA SER A 211 -19.67 15.80 -22.54
C SER A 211 -18.50 16.35 -23.35
N ALA A 212 -17.84 15.44 -24.05
CA ALA A 212 -16.74 15.72 -24.97
C ALA A 212 -17.16 16.55 -26.22
N MET A 213 -18.31 17.24 -26.19
CA MET A 213 -18.77 18.02 -27.34
C MET A 213 -19.30 19.44 -27.06
N GLU A 214 -19.49 19.90 -25.83
CA GLU A 214 -19.81 21.32 -25.60
C GLU A 214 -18.92 21.93 -24.51
N HIS A 215 -17.97 22.74 -24.99
CA HIS A 215 -16.92 23.43 -24.25
C HIS A 215 -17.46 24.47 -23.25
N ILE A 216 -17.93 24.02 -22.10
CA ILE A 216 -17.75 24.76 -20.85
C ILE A 216 -17.37 23.73 -19.79
N TYR A 217 -16.07 23.45 -19.67
CA TYR A 217 -15.54 22.65 -18.56
C TYR A 217 -16.04 23.26 -17.25
N ASN A 218 -16.84 22.52 -16.50
CA ASN A 218 -17.23 22.93 -15.15
C ASN A 218 -15.92 23.06 -14.33
N PRO A 219 -15.52 24.27 -13.88
CA PRO A 219 -14.29 24.46 -13.10
C PRO A 219 -14.24 23.52 -11.89
N VAL A 220 -15.40 23.24 -11.30
CA VAL A 220 -15.54 22.39 -10.13
C VAL A 220 -15.21 20.92 -10.42
N GLN A 221 -15.64 20.37 -11.57
CA GLN A 221 -15.26 19.00 -11.96
C GLN A 221 -13.75 18.89 -12.23
N ARG A 222 -13.16 19.93 -12.85
CA ARG A 222 -11.72 19.98 -13.10
C ARG A 222 -10.95 19.99 -11.78
N ASP A 223 -11.38 20.79 -10.81
CA ASP A 223 -10.72 20.91 -9.52
C ASP A 223 -10.89 19.63 -8.68
N ALA A 224 -12.08 18.99 -8.73
CA ALA A 224 -12.30 17.68 -8.13
C ALA A 224 -11.38 16.61 -8.73
N ARG A 225 -11.28 16.56 -10.08
CA ARG A 225 -10.36 15.65 -10.78
C ARG A 225 -8.90 15.92 -10.41
N ALA A 226 -8.51 17.19 -10.28
CA ALA A 226 -7.17 17.57 -9.86
C ALA A 226 -6.83 17.09 -8.44
N HIS A 227 -7.78 17.20 -7.50
CA HIS A 227 -7.62 16.68 -6.14
C HIS A 227 -7.44 15.15 -6.13
N ILE A 228 -8.21 14.43 -6.95
CA ILE A 228 -8.08 12.97 -7.07
C ILE A 228 -6.76 12.57 -7.74
N ILE A 229 -6.31 13.28 -8.79
CA ILE A 229 -4.99 13.07 -9.40
C ILE A 229 -3.88 13.19 -8.36
N ASN A 230 -3.93 14.25 -7.56
CA ASN A 230 -2.96 14.50 -6.49
C ASN A 230 -2.99 13.46 -5.37
N ALA A 231 -4.09 12.71 -5.22
CA ALA A 231 -4.18 11.59 -4.30
C ALA A 231 -3.43 10.33 -4.81
N PHE A 232 -3.02 10.27 -6.08
CA PHE A 232 -2.28 9.13 -6.66
C PHE A 232 -0.89 9.48 -7.20
N SER A 233 -0.59 10.75 -7.45
CA SER A 233 0.71 11.19 -7.94
C SER A 233 1.07 12.59 -7.47
N MET A 234 2.37 12.91 -7.49
CA MET A 234 2.84 14.27 -7.27
C MET A 234 2.51 15.08 -8.52
N CYS A 235 1.45 15.87 -8.48
CA CYS A 235 1.07 16.80 -9.54
C CYS A 235 1.01 18.22 -8.97
N ASN A 236 0.83 19.22 -9.85
CA ASN A 236 0.51 20.58 -9.45
C ASN A 236 -0.90 20.63 -8.83
N ALA A 237 -1.27 21.74 -8.22
CA ALA A 237 -2.58 21.92 -7.60
C ALA A 237 -3.75 21.69 -8.57
N ASP A 238 -3.54 21.91 -9.87
CA ASP A 238 -4.50 21.68 -10.96
C ASP A 238 -4.46 20.25 -11.55
N GLY A 239 -3.68 19.35 -10.95
CA GLY A 239 -3.53 17.96 -11.38
C GLY A 239 -2.59 17.78 -12.59
N THR A 240 -1.98 18.84 -13.11
CA THR A 240 -0.99 18.73 -14.20
C THR A 240 0.34 18.17 -13.69
N LEU A 241 1.11 17.54 -14.59
CA LEU A 241 2.43 17.00 -14.25
C LEU A 241 3.34 18.11 -13.68
N PRO A 242 4.11 17.82 -12.61
CA PRO A 242 4.99 18.81 -12.02
C PRO A 242 6.16 19.08 -12.98
N ARG A 243 6.60 20.33 -13.03
CA ARG A 243 7.76 20.74 -13.83
C ARG A 243 9.04 20.41 -13.08
N SER A 244 10.17 20.38 -13.80
CA SER A 244 11.50 20.17 -13.21
C SER A 244 11.79 21.10 -12.01
N ILE A 245 11.30 22.34 -12.06
CA ILE A 245 11.46 23.32 -10.97
C ILE A 245 10.62 22.99 -9.73
N ASP A 246 9.46 22.35 -9.90
CA ASP A 246 8.56 22.00 -8.81
C ASP A 246 9.17 20.90 -7.92
N TYR A 247 10.04 20.05 -8.49
CA TYR A 247 10.81 19.07 -7.72
C TYR A 247 11.77 19.68 -6.71
N HIS A 248 12.30 20.88 -6.96
CA HIS A 248 13.11 21.57 -5.96
C HIS A 248 12.27 21.97 -4.74
N SER A 249 10.98 22.26 -4.97
CA SER A 249 10.02 22.51 -3.90
C SER A 249 9.66 21.23 -3.15
N PHE A 250 9.59 20.08 -3.84
CA PHE A 250 9.34 18.78 -3.19
C PHE A 250 10.57 18.20 -2.45
N ARG A 251 11.80 18.56 -2.85
CA ARG A 251 13.03 18.09 -2.19
C ARG A 251 13.10 18.58 -0.74
N GLY A 252 13.22 17.65 0.20
CA GLY A 252 13.17 17.95 1.63
C GLY A 252 11.77 18.24 2.18
N GLN A 253 10.73 18.19 1.34
CA GLN A 253 9.32 18.22 1.72
C GLN A 253 8.67 16.83 1.60
N PHE A 254 9.47 15.76 1.51
CA PHE A 254 9.01 14.39 1.69
C PHE A 254 8.71 14.16 3.18
N THR A 255 7.72 14.88 3.67
CA THR A 255 7.27 14.76 5.04
C THR A 255 6.51 13.43 5.21
N PRO A 256 6.49 12.88 6.42
CA PRO A 256 5.62 11.77 6.79
C PRO A 256 4.17 11.96 6.41
N GLU A 257 3.68 13.18 6.21
CA GLU A 257 2.30 13.46 5.79
C GLU A 257 2.16 13.40 4.26
N PHE A 258 3.22 13.74 3.53
CA PHE A 258 3.24 13.78 2.08
C PHE A 258 3.23 12.38 1.45
N TYR A 259 3.88 11.41 2.09
CA TYR A 259 3.90 10.01 1.62
C TYR A 259 2.51 9.35 1.77
N PRO A 260 1.86 9.30 2.95
CA PRO A 260 0.55 8.68 3.15
C PRO A 260 -0.56 9.27 2.27
N ARG A 261 -0.52 10.57 1.95
CA ARG A 261 -1.50 11.20 1.04
C ARG A 261 -1.65 10.44 -0.27
N ARG A 262 -0.53 10.03 -0.87
CA ARG A 262 -0.47 9.37 -2.18
C ARG A 262 -0.86 7.89 -2.15
N PHE A 263 -0.94 7.29 -0.96
CA PHE A 263 -1.31 5.89 -0.75
C PHE A 263 -2.70 5.74 -0.14
N ALA A 264 -3.23 6.80 0.50
CA ALA A 264 -4.45 6.72 1.27
C ALA A 264 -5.64 6.20 0.43
N LEU A 265 -5.86 6.72 -0.78
CA LEU A 265 -6.93 6.20 -1.63
C LEU A 265 -6.65 4.81 -2.20
N LYS A 266 -5.37 4.44 -2.35
CA LYS A 266 -4.99 3.09 -2.78
C LYS A 266 -5.36 2.05 -1.70
N ASP A 267 -5.26 2.40 -0.41
CA ASP A 267 -5.66 1.50 0.67
C ASP A 267 -7.15 1.11 0.57
N SER A 268 -8.06 2.08 0.37
CA SER A 268 -9.48 1.80 0.13
C SER A 268 -9.70 0.83 -1.04
N LEU A 269 -8.94 0.98 -2.13
CA LEU A 269 -9.00 0.09 -3.30
C LEU A 269 -8.50 -1.33 -2.97
N TYR A 270 -7.28 -1.45 -2.41
CA TYR A 270 -6.67 -2.75 -2.10
C TYR A 270 -7.41 -3.52 -1.02
N GLU A 271 -7.99 -2.82 -0.05
CA GLU A 271 -8.76 -3.45 1.01
C GLU A 271 -9.97 -4.20 0.47
N GLN A 272 -10.60 -3.71 -0.60
CA GLN A 272 -11.82 -4.29 -1.16
C GLN A 272 -11.55 -5.16 -2.40
N ARG A 273 -10.53 -4.83 -3.19
CA ARG A 273 -10.23 -5.46 -4.48
C ARG A 273 -8.76 -5.85 -4.58
N LEU A 274 -8.41 -7.02 -4.03
CA LEU A 274 -7.03 -7.53 -4.07
C LEU A 274 -6.54 -7.87 -5.48
N ASP A 275 -7.43 -8.13 -6.44
CA ASP A 275 -7.09 -8.35 -7.84
C ASP A 275 -6.45 -7.09 -8.49
N LEU A 276 -6.72 -5.90 -7.94
CA LEU A 276 -6.01 -4.67 -8.36
C LEU A 276 -4.52 -4.71 -8.03
N LEU A 277 -4.10 -5.47 -7.01
CA LEU A 277 -2.67 -5.69 -6.73
C LEU A 277 -1.99 -6.47 -7.84
N ALA A 278 -2.65 -7.51 -8.36
CA ALA A 278 -2.15 -8.25 -9.50
C ALA A 278 -2.08 -7.36 -10.75
N LEU A 279 -3.10 -6.53 -10.98
CA LEU A 279 -3.11 -5.61 -12.12
C LEU A 279 -1.99 -4.56 -12.01
N LEU A 280 -1.75 -4.01 -10.82
CA LEU A 280 -0.64 -3.09 -10.59
C LEU A 280 0.71 -3.77 -10.83
N LEU A 281 0.90 -4.98 -10.28
CA LEU A 281 2.13 -5.74 -10.47
C LEU A 281 2.38 -6.01 -11.96
N GLN A 282 1.36 -6.45 -12.71
CA GLN A 282 1.45 -6.63 -14.16
C GLN A 282 1.83 -5.33 -14.87
N HIS A 283 1.18 -4.21 -14.52
CA HIS A 283 1.46 -2.90 -15.10
C HIS A 283 2.92 -2.48 -14.89
N VAL A 284 3.43 -2.62 -13.68
CA VAL A 284 4.82 -2.27 -13.35
C VAL A 284 5.82 -3.19 -14.06
N LEU A 285 5.57 -4.50 -14.08
CA LEU A 285 6.42 -5.46 -14.80
C LEU A 285 6.45 -5.16 -16.30
N GLN A 286 5.30 -4.82 -16.89
CA GLN A 286 5.22 -4.41 -18.29
C GLN A 286 6.04 -3.15 -18.54
N ARG A 287 5.96 -2.14 -17.65
CA ARG A 287 6.79 -0.93 -17.77
C ARG A 287 8.27 -1.27 -17.78
N TYR A 288 8.73 -2.06 -16.81
CA TYR A 288 10.11 -2.53 -16.69
C TYR A 288 10.59 -3.33 -17.90
N MET A 289 9.72 -4.15 -18.49
CA MET A 289 10.00 -4.86 -19.73
C MET A 289 10.19 -3.90 -20.92
N THR A 290 9.44 -2.80 -20.96
CA THR A 290 9.49 -1.82 -22.06
C THR A 290 10.60 -0.77 -21.91
N CYS A 291 11.32 -0.75 -20.79
CA CYS A 291 12.48 0.12 -20.60
C CYS A 291 13.59 -0.20 -21.62
N SER A 292 14.50 0.75 -21.84
CA SER A 292 15.66 0.58 -22.71
C SER A 292 16.95 0.93 -21.95
N PRO A 293 17.78 -0.06 -21.56
CA PRO A 293 17.59 -1.50 -21.79
C PRO A 293 16.43 -2.08 -20.94
N PRO A 294 15.79 -3.18 -21.37
CA PRO A 294 14.77 -3.86 -20.59
C PRO A 294 15.32 -4.34 -19.24
N VAL A 295 14.54 -4.12 -18.18
CA VAL A 295 14.86 -4.67 -16.87
C VAL A 295 14.54 -6.17 -16.88
N THR A 296 15.50 -7.00 -16.48
CA THR A 296 15.34 -8.47 -16.45
C THR A 296 15.06 -8.99 -15.04
N TYR A 297 15.38 -8.20 -14.02
CA TYR A 297 15.20 -8.54 -12.62
C TYR A 297 14.79 -7.31 -11.80
N CYS A 298 13.80 -7.45 -10.93
CA CYS A 298 13.45 -6.41 -9.96
C CYS A 298 13.04 -6.98 -8.59
N GLU A 299 13.21 -6.15 -7.56
CA GLU A 299 12.81 -6.46 -6.18
C GLU A 299 11.84 -5.40 -5.67
N PHE A 300 10.66 -5.84 -5.25
CA PHE A 300 9.63 -4.98 -4.70
C PHE A 300 9.60 -5.05 -3.19
N SER A 301 9.55 -3.89 -2.53
CA SER A 301 9.24 -3.85 -1.11
C SER A 301 7.75 -4.00 -0.87
N VAL A 302 7.42 -4.89 0.05
CA VAL A 302 6.05 -5.13 0.48
C VAL A 302 6.05 -5.22 2.00
N GLY A 303 5.17 -4.45 2.64
CA GLY A 303 5.06 -4.45 4.10
C GLY A 303 4.90 -5.86 4.67
N VAL A 304 5.64 -6.15 5.75
CA VAL A 304 5.61 -7.48 6.41
C VAL A 304 4.19 -7.91 6.79
N GLY A 305 3.34 -6.95 7.17
CA GLY A 305 1.94 -7.23 7.50
C GLY A 305 1.14 -7.84 6.34
N ASP A 306 1.48 -7.52 5.09
CA ASP A 306 0.82 -8.08 3.92
C ASP A 306 1.49 -9.38 3.44
N LEU A 307 2.82 -9.45 3.47
CA LEU A 307 3.53 -10.72 3.21
C LEU A 307 3.19 -11.80 4.23
N SER A 308 2.81 -11.41 5.45
CA SER A 308 2.35 -12.32 6.50
C SER A 308 0.90 -12.80 6.30
N LYS A 309 0.22 -12.39 5.22
CA LYS A 309 -1.14 -12.82 4.90
C LYS A 309 -1.11 -13.79 3.71
N PRO A 310 -1.46 -15.08 3.93
CA PRO A 310 -1.48 -16.11 2.90
C PRO A 310 -2.12 -15.69 1.57
N TRP A 311 -3.30 -15.07 1.65
CA TRP A 311 -4.08 -14.64 0.48
C TRP A 311 -3.45 -13.49 -0.30
N ILE A 312 -2.74 -12.57 0.35
CA ILE A 312 -2.04 -11.50 -0.37
C ILE A 312 -0.79 -12.06 -1.03
N PHE A 313 -0.06 -12.91 -0.33
CA PHE A 313 1.13 -13.56 -0.89
C PHE A 313 0.79 -14.44 -2.11
N ASP A 314 -0.33 -15.17 -2.08
CA ASP A 314 -0.82 -15.95 -3.24
C ASP A 314 -1.09 -15.06 -4.46
N ILE A 315 -1.65 -13.86 -4.26
CA ILE A 315 -1.86 -12.87 -5.32
C ILE A 315 -0.53 -12.30 -5.82
N LEU A 316 0.38 -11.95 -4.93
CA LEU A 316 1.67 -11.36 -5.30
C LEU A 316 2.60 -12.34 -6.03
N SER A 317 2.48 -13.64 -5.73
CA SER A 317 3.25 -14.73 -6.35
C SER A 317 2.61 -15.30 -7.62
N SER A 318 1.52 -14.69 -8.10
CA SER A 318 0.71 -15.28 -9.17
C SER A 318 1.34 -15.24 -10.56
N PHE A 319 2.30 -14.33 -10.78
CA PHE A 319 2.99 -14.15 -12.05
C PHE A 319 4.35 -14.86 -12.01
N LEU A 320 4.35 -16.14 -12.38
CA LEU A 320 5.57 -16.94 -12.47
C LEU A 320 6.23 -16.78 -13.85
N SER A 321 7.55 -16.61 -13.86
CA SER A 321 8.33 -16.81 -15.09
C SER A 321 8.30 -18.30 -15.48
N GLN A 322 8.47 -18.62 -16.77
CA GLN A 322 8.58 -20.02 -17.22
C GLN A 322 9.68 -20.81 -16.50
N LYS A 323 10.79 -20.14 -16.16
CA LYS A 323 11.91 -20.76 -15.41
C LYS A 323 11.48 -21.12 -14.00
N ASP A 324 10.74 -20.23 -13.35
CA ASP A 324 10.22 -20.48 -12.01
C ASP A 324 9.13 -21.57 -12.05
N ASP A 325 8.28 -21.61 -13.08
CA ASP A 325 7.22 -22.63 -13.20
C ASP A 325 7.74 -24.07 -13.20
N ALA A 326 8.92 -24.32 -13.78
CA ALA A 326 9.56 -25.63 -13.71
C ALA A 326 9.99 -25.98 -12.28
N TYR A 327 10.56 -25.01 -11.55
CA TYR A 327 10.98 -25.17 -10.16
C TYR A 327 9.79 -25.41 -9.22
N PHE A 328 8.70 -24.66 -9.42
CA PHE A 328 7.50 -24.74 -8.57
C PHE A 328 6.58 -25.92 -8.89
N LYS A 329 6.69 -26.56 -10.06
CA LYS A 329 5.93 -27.78 -10.39
C LYS A 329 6.34 -28.99 -9.56
N GLU A 330 7.57 -29.03 -9.06
CA GLU A 330 8.06 -30.13 -8.22
C GLU A 330 7.83 -29.87 -6.73
N SER A 331 7.73 -28.61 -6.31
CA SER A 331 7.41 -28.23 -4.94
C SER A 331 5.90 -28.24 -4.69
N SER A 332 5.47 -28.97 -3.67
CA SER A 332 4.10 -29.17 -3.22
C SER A 332 3.38 -27.90 -2.74
N LEU A 333 3.26 -26.87 -3.58
CA LEU A 333 2.15 -25.94 -3.42
C LEU A 333 0.87 -26.77 -3.62
N PRO A 334 -0.14 -26.63 -2.75
CA PRO A 334 -1.41 -27.30 -2.95
C PRO A 334 -1.85 -27.00 -4.38
N ASN A 335 -1.93 -28.03 -5.22
CA ASN A 335 -2.37 -27.90 -6.61
C ASN A 335 -3.90 -27.68 -6.63
N THR A 336 -4.42 -26.89 -5.71
CA THR A 336 -5.82 -26.56 -5.55
C THR A 336 -6.24 -25.78 -6.79
N GLU A 337 -7.41 -26.09 -7.34
CA GLU A 337 -7.97 -25.38 -8.49
C GLU A 337 -8.23 -23.90 -8.22
N THR A 338 -8.02 -23.44 -6.99
CA THR A 338 -8.44 -22.15 -6.47
C THR A 338 -7.29 -21.23 -6.01
N SER A 339 -6.04 -21.52 -6.39
CA SER A 339 -4.99 -20.49 -6.27
C SER A 339 -5.32 -19.31 -7.19
N PHE A 340 -4.94 -18.09 -6.79
CA PHE A 340 -5.19 -16.89 -7.58
C PHE A 340 -4.61 -17.02 -9.00
N ARG A 341 -3.50 -17.75 -9.15
CA ARG A 341 -2.91 -18.08 -10.45
C ARG A 341 -3.89 -18.74 -11.42
N LYS A 342 -4.80 -19.59 -10.93
CA LYS A 342 -5.84 -20.20 -11.77
C LYS A 342 -6.98 -19.21 -12.02
N LEU A 343 -7.35 -18.41 -11.03
CA LEU A 343 -8.35 -17.35 -11.13
C LEU A 343 -7.96 -16.21 -12.08
N ILE A 344 -6.66 -15.97 -12.32
CA ILE A 344 -6.19 -14.92 -13.26
C ILE A 344 -6.88 -15.02 -14.62
N LYS A 345 -7.17 -16.24 -15.08
CA LYS A 345 -7.82 -16.49 -16.38
C LYS A 345 -9.24 -15.90 -16.45
N ASP A 346 -9.87 -15.68 -15.30
CA ASP A 346 -11.21 -15.13 -15.21
C ASP A 346 -11.22 -13.59 -15.32
N PHE A 347 -10.04 -12.95 -15.32
CA PHE A 347 -9.89 -11.49 -15.42
C PHE A 347 -9.37 -11.10 -16.81
N PRO A 348 -10.22 -10.59 -17.72
CA PRO A 348 -9.81 -10.30 -19.11
C PRO A 348 -8.67 -9.27 -19.24
N TRP A 349 -8.49 -8.42 -18.23
CA TRP A 349 -7.43 -7.41 -18.18
C TRP A 349 -6.09 -7.95 -17.66
N LEU A 350 -6.07 -9.12 -17.01
CA LEU A 350 -4.85 -9.78 -16.60
C LEU A 350 -4.37 -10.70 -17.72
N LYS A 351 -3.19 -10.41 -18.25
CA LYS A 351 -2.60 -11.15 -19.36
C LYS A 351 -1.40 -11.94 -18.87
N SER A 352 -1.58 -13.24 -18.68
CA SER A 352 -0.52 -14.15 -18.20
C SER A 352 0.68 -14.23 -19.15
N GLU A 353 0.52 -13.87 -20.42
CA GLU A 353 1.56 -13.99 -21.45
C GLU A 353 2.72 -12.99 -21.28
N PHE A 354 2.50 -11.88 -20.57
CA PHE A 354 3.47 -10.77 -20.45
C PHE A 354 4.55 -11.01 -19.38
N VAL A 355 4.43 -12.07 -18.59
CA VAL A 355 5.22 -12.27 -17.37
C VAL A 355 6.58 -12.92 -17.63
N ASN A 356 6.84 -13.40 -18.84
CA ASN A 356 8.00 -14.26 -19.09
C ASN A 356 9.35 -13.55 -19.18
N VAL A 357 9.38 -12.21 -19.10
CA VAL A 357 10.60 -11.43 -19.38
C VAL A 357 11.25 -10.86 -18.12
N VAL A 358 10.45 -10.37 -17.16
CA VAL A 358 10.96 -9.75 -15.93
C VAL A 358 10.82 -10.73 -14.78
N THR A 359 11.93 -11.20 -14.24
CA THR A 359 11.92 -11.94 -12.97
C THR A 359 11.73 -10.95 -11.84
N TYR A 360 10.79 -11.20 -10.94
CA TYR A 360 10.60 -10.33 -9.78
C TYR A 360 10.58 -11.11 -8.47
N ARG A 361 10.98 -10.42 -7.41
CA ARG A 361 11.04 -10.92 -6.04
C ARG A 361 10.61 -9.84 -5.05
N PHE A 362 10.45 -10.23 -3.79
CA PHE A 362 9.98 -9.35 -2.73
C PHE A 362 11.03 -9.15 -1.65
N LEU A 363 11.03 -7.96 -1.07
CA LEU A 363 11.72 -7.66 0.17
C LEU A 363 10.66 -7.36 1.23
N ALA A 364 10.81 -7.99 2.39
CA ALA A 364 9.89 -7.78 3.49
C ALA A 364 10.16 -6.41 4.14
N GLY A 365 9.26 -5.47 3.89
CA GLY A 365 9.34 -4.09 4.35
C GLY A 365 9.00 -3.95 5.83
N PHE A 366 9.98 -3.53 6.62
CA PHE A 366 9.83 -3.11 8.01
C PHE A 366 9.84 -1.60 8.06
N ASN A 367 8.76 -1.00 8.56
CA ASN A 367 8.74 0.43 8.82
C ASN A 367 9.69 0.74 9.99
N ARG A 368 10.49 1.80 9.82
CA ARG A 368 11.17 2.52 10.88
C ARG A 368 10.17 2.87 11.98
N GLN A 369 10.62 2.82 13.23
CA GLN A 369 9.76 3.07 14.39
C GLN A 369 10.11 4.36 15.08
N CYS A 370 9.08 5.17 15.32
CA CYS A 370 9.24 6.44 15.99
C CYS A 370 9.59 6.13 17.42
N ILE A 371 10.65 6.77 17.90
CA ILE A 371 11.12 6.51 19.25
C ILE A 371 10.29 7.40 20.15
N ASN A 372 9.52 6.81 21.04
CA ASN A 372 9.03 7.56 22.18
C ASN A 372 10.24 7.85 23.09
N LEU A 373 10.72 9.08 23.04
CA LEU A 373 11.94 9.49 23.76
C LEU A 373 11.66 9.94 25.17
N THR A 374 10.41 10.27 25.45
CA THR A 374 9.89 10.51 26.77
C THR A 374 9.39 9.19 27.36
N ASP A 375 10.02 8.76 28.46
CA ASP A 375 9.43 7.75 29.36
C ASP A 375 8.14 8.26 30.05
N VAL A 376 7.64 9.43 29.65
CA VAL A 376 6.49 10.15 30.22
C VAL A 376 5.16 9.43 29.94
N ALA A 377 5.12 8.51 28.98
CA ALA A 377 3.89 7.80 28.60
C ALA A 377 3.37 6.77 29.62
N ASN A 378 3.97 6.64 30.80
CA ASN A 378 3.50 5.70 31.82
C ASN A 378 2.70 6.31 32.98
N ASN A 379 2.61 7.65 33.11
CA ASN A 379 2.12 8.24 34.37
C ASN A 379 0.85 9.09 34.33
N ASP A 380 0.20 9.31 33.19
CA ASP A 380 -1.22 9.69 33.19
C ASP A 380 -1.83 9.40 31.81
N PRO A 381 -2.84 8.52 31.68
CA PRO A 381 -3.65 8.46 30.48
C PRO A 381 -4.36 9.82 30.36
N VAL A 382 -3.92 10.65 29.41
CA VAL A 382 -4.66 11.84 29.02
C VAL A 382 -6.03 11.35 28.56
N ASN A 383 -7.08 11.65 29.33
CA ASN A 383 -8.47 11.19 29.12
C ASN A 383 -9.16 11.84 27.90
N GLY A 384 -8.43 12.17 26.85
CA GLY A 384 -8.98 12.55 25.56
C GLY A 384 -8.29 11.70 24.53
N ASP A 385 -9.06 10.94 23.75
CA ASP A 385 -8.62 10.09 22.64
C ASP A 385 -7.95 11.00 21.60
N PRO A 386 -6.61 11.19 21.60
CA PRO A 386 -5.98 12.03 20.62
C PRO A 386 -5.95 11.20 19.32
N ASP A 387 -6.32 11.79 18.19
CA ASP A 387 -6.18 11.12 16.89
C ASP A 387 -4.76 10.53 16.81
N ASP A 388 -4.63 9.21 16.58
CA ASP A 388 -3.34 8.48 16.55
C ASP A 388 -2.25 9.19 15.70
N ILE A 389 -2.69 9.97 14.72
CA ILE A 389 -1.87 10.77 13.81
C ILE A 389 -1.15 11.92 14.56
N GLU A 390 -1.85 12.68 15.41
CA GLU A 390 -1.25 13.81 16.14
C GLU A 390 -0.20 13.32 17.14
N ILE A 391 -0.43 12.16 17.76
CA ILE A 391 0.53 11.52 18.68
C ILE A 391 1.81 11.14 17.94
N GLU A 392 1.70 10.50 16.77
CA GLU A 392 2.88 10.09 16.00
C GLU A 392 3.67 11.28 15.46
N GLN A 393 2.98 12.34 15.03
CA GLN A 393 3.63 13.60 14.62
C GLN A 393 4.41 14.23 15.77
N TYR A 394 3.79 14.34 16.95
CA TYR A 394 4.45 14.89 18.13
C TYR A 394 5.70 14.09 18.52
N LYS A 395 5.59 12.76 18.57
CA LYS A 395 6.75 11.87 18.85
C LYS A 395 7.87 12.07 17.83
N GLN A 396 7.51 12.26 16.56
CA GLN A 396 8.49 12.46 15.52
C GLN A 396 9.21 13.81 15.64
N GLU A 397 8.48 14.90 15.87
CA GLU A 397 9.08 16.21 16.10
C GLU A 397 10.02 16.16 17.32
N GLU A 398 9.61 15.48 18.38
CA GLU A 398 10.45 15.25 19.55
C GLU A 398 11.73 14.47 19.19
N ALA A 399 11.61 13.42 18.37
CA ALA A 399 12.76 12.64 17.90
C ALA A 399 13.73 13.42 17.04
N ILE A 400 13.21 14.26 16.14
CA ILE A 400 14.01 15.18 15.35
C ILE A 400 14.72 16.18 16.26
N GLN A 401 14.02 16.74 17.25
CA GLN A 401 14.61 17.67 18.20
C GLN A 401 15.71 17.02 19.05
N LEU A 402 15.55 15.78 19.51
CA LEU A 402 16.60 15.10 20.26
C LEU A 402 17.82 14.82 19.39
N LEU A 403 17.64 14.32 18.17
CA LEU A 403 18.74 14.09 17.24
C LEU A 403 19.51 15.38 16.94
N ALA A 404 18.80 16.50 16.81
CA ALA A 404 19.40 17.80 16.56
C ALA A 404 20.10 18.40 17.79
N LYS A 405 19.48 18.30 18.98
CA LYS A 405 19.95 18.96 20.21
C LYS A 405 20.94 18.13 21.03
N ALA A 406 20.82 16.80 21.00
CA ALA A 406 21.62 15.87 21.81
C ALA A 406 21.98 14.58 21.05
N PRO A 407 22.72 14.66 19.94
CA PRO A 407 23.04 13.50 19.10
C PRO A 407 23.81 12.41 19.85
N GLN A 408 24.70 12.76 20.80
CA GLN A 408 25.43 11.76 21.59
C GLN A 408 24.49 10.94 22.48
N GLU A 409 23.44 11.55 23.04
CA GLU A 409 22.45 10.85 23.85
C GLU A 409 21.63 9.88 22.99
N ALA A 410 21.19 10.32 21.81
CA ALA A 410 20.48 9.46 20.87
C ALA A 410 21.33 8.23 20.45
N ILE A 411 22.62 8.44 20.18
CA ILE A 411 23.58 7.36 19.87
C ILE A 411 23.77 6.44 21.08
N HIS A 412 23.94 6.98 22.29
CA HIS A 412 24.09 6.16 23.49
C HIS A 412 22.85 5.29 23.74
N ARG A 413 21.65 5.88 23.59
CA ARG A 413 20.37 5.17 23.65
C ARG A 413 20.27 4.09 22.58
N MET A 414 20.79 4.31 21.37
CA MET A 414 20.87 3.28 20.32
C MET A 414 21.73 2.11 20.76
N LEU A 415 22.98 2.40 21.13
CA LEU A 415 23.98 1.38 21.47
C LEU A 415 23.52 0.54 22.65
N SER A 416 22.85 1.15 23.64
CA SER A 416 22.25 0.44 24.77
C SER A 416 21.24 -0.63 24.32
N GLU A 417 20.35 -0.32 23.37
CA GLU A 417 19.39 -1.29 22.83
C GLU A 417 20.06 -2.38 21.98
N ILE A 418 21.09 -2.02 21.21
CA ILE A 418 21.90 -3.00 20.46
C ILE A 418 22.57 -3.98 21.41
N ILE A 419 23.17 -3.48 22.50
CA ILE A 419 23.83 -4.31 23.51
C ILE A 419 22.82 -5.23 24.20
N LYS A 420 21.67 -4.69 24.64
CA LYS A 420 20.57 -5.49 25.21
C LYS A 420 20.18 -6.63 24.27
N SER A 421 19.91 -6.32 22.99
CA SER A 421 19.52 -7.33 22.01
C SER A 421 20.60 -8.39 21.77
N LYS A 422 21.89 -7.99 21.66
CA LYS A 422 23.03 -8.92 21.52
C LYS A 422 23.14 -9.90 22.69
N GLU A 423 22.93 -9.40 23.90
CA GLU A 423 22.92 -10.18 25.14
C GLU A 423 21.65 -11.04 25.29
N GLY A 424 20.66 -10.88 24.40
CA GLY A 424 19.39 -11.58 24.48
C GLY A 424 18.45 -11.01 25.55
N ARG A 425 18.73 -9.80 26.04
CA ARG A 425 17.82 -9.05 26.91
C ARG A 425 16.69 -8.45 26.06
N PRO A 426 15.45 -8.36 26.58
CA PRO A 426 14.36 -7.71 25.88
C PRO A 426 14.71 -6.27 25.51
N SER A 427 14.50 -5.92 24.25
CA SER A 427 14.53 -4.54 23.78
C SER A 427 13.08 -4.13 23.55
N THR A 428 12.57 -3.21 24.35
CA THR A 428 11.23 -2.63 24.14
C THR A 428 11.15 -1.93 22.78
N ARG A 429 12.30 -1.48 22.25
CA ARG A 429 12.40 -0.78 20.97
C ARG A 429 12.36 -1.69 19.75
N PHE A 430 12.85 -2.93 19.86
CA PHE A 430 12.80 -3.87 18.74
C PHE A 430 11.64 -4.87 18.86
N GLU A 431 11.01 -5.00 20.02
CA GLU A 431 9.99 -6.03 20.30
C GLU A 431 8.89 -6.09 19.24
N SER A 432 8.32 -4.95 18.85
CA SER A 432 7.22 -4.93 17.89
C SER A 432 7.67 -5.26 16.45
N LEU A 433 8.91 -4.94 16.07
CA LEU A 433 9.52 -5.37 14.80
C LEU A 433 9.90 -6.85 14.82
N GLU A 434 10.41 -7.34 15.96
CA GLU A 434 10.70 -8.74 16.19
C GLU A 434 9.44 -9.61 16.19
N LYS A 435 8.29 -9.10 16.65
CA LYS A 435 6.97 -9.75 16.51
C LYS A 435 6.50 -9.78 15.04
N LYS A 436 6.78 -8.74 14.26
CA LYS A 436 6.51 -8.76 12.81
C LYS A 436 7.37 -9.82 12.10
N LEU A 437 8.63 -9.97 12.51
CA LEU A 437 9.51 -11.01 11.98
C LEU A 437 8.98 -12.43 12.29
N GLU A 438 8.47 -12.68 13.50
CA GLU A 438 7.82 -13.96 13.85
C GLU A 438 6.63 -14.28 12.94
N LYS A 439 5.79 -13.28 12.64
CA LYS A 439 4.66 -13.46 11.72
C LYS A 439 5.12 -13.88 10.32
N LEU A 440 6.24 -13.33 9.86
CA LEU A 440 6.86 -13.70 8.59
C LEU A 440 7.36 -15.16 8.62
N GLU A 441 8.01 -15.57 9.71
CA GLU A 441 8.46 -16.96 9.93
C GLU A 441 7.28 -17.94 10.02
N ASP A 442 6.14 -17.51 10.57
CA ASP A 442 4.93 -18.35 10.64
C ASP A 442 4.27 -18.56 9.27
N VAL A 443 4.41 -17.62 8.35
CA VAL A 443 3.95 -17.80 6.96
C VAL A 443 4.89 -18.71 6.19
N GLU A 444 6.20 -18.62 6.39
CA GLU A 444 7.15 -19.56 5.78
C GLU A 444 6.78 -21.02 6.08
N LYS A 445 6.43 -21.35 7.33
CA LYS A 445 5.97 -22.70 7.70
C LYS A 445 4.76 -23.19 6.90
N LYS A 446 3.96 -22.29 6.33
CA LYS A 446 2.73 -22.59 5.56
C LYS A 446 2.96 -22.55 4.05
N PHE A 447 4.00 -21.88 3.59
CA PHE A 447 4.30 -21.69 2.17
C PHE A 447 5.67 -22.25 1.84
N VAL A 448 5.67 -23.42 1.19
CA VAL A 448 6.88 -24.00 0.61
C VAL A 448 7.51 -22.96 -0.32
N ASN A 449 8.83 -22.81 -0.25
CA ASN A 449 9.60 -21.85 -1.04
C ASN A 449 9.26 -20.37 -0.77
N PHE A 450 8.71 -20.02 0.39
CA PHE A 450 8.44 -18.63 0.75
C PHE A 450 9.66 -17.71 0.55
N TYR A 451 10.86 -18.15 0.97
CA TYR A 451 12.11 -17.39 0.82
C TYR A 451 12.74 -17.42 -0.59
N HIS A 452 12.14 -18.16 -1.53
CA HIS A 452 12.44 -18.00 -2.94
C HIS A 452 11.76 -16.77 -3.52
N TRP A 453 10.60 -16.39 -2.99
CA TRP A 453 9.86 -15.20 -3.37
C TRP A 453 10.29 -13.99 -2.55
N VAL A 454 10.37 -14.14 -1.23
CA VAL A 454 10.86 -13.11 -0.33
C VAL A 454 12.37 -13.29 -0.20
N VAL A 455 13.15 -12.47 -0.88
CA VAL A 455 14.61 -12.63 -1.01
C VAL A 455 15.42 -11.74 -0.06
N GLY A 456 14.75 -11.02 0.84
CA GLY A 456 15.43 -10.20 1.84
C GLY A 456 14.49 -9.38 2.69
N LEU A 457 15.06 -8.57 3.57
CA LEU A 457 14.35 -7.61 4.40
C LEU A 457 14.68 -6.19 3.92
N ASP A 458 13.71 -5.29 3.93
CA ASP A 458 13.91 -3.87 3.61
C ASP A 458 13.50 -3.00 4.81
N LEU A 459 14.37 -2.09 5.23
CA LEU A 459 14.04 -1.09 6.25
C LEU A 459 13.55 0.17 5.55
N CYS A 460 12.25 0.44 5.66
CA CYS A 460 11.54 1.52 4.96
C CYS A 460 10.95 2.54 5.94
N GLY A 461 10.39 3.64 5.43
CA GLY A 461 9.75 4.69 6.24
C GLY A 461 10.65 5.91 6.43
N ASP A 462 10.16 6.93 7.13
CA ASP A 462 10.89 8.19 7.25
C ASP A 462 12.26 8.02 7.92
N GLU A 463 13.28 8.58 7.30
CA GLU A 463 14.66 8.61 7.79
C GLU A 463 14.84 9.62 8.95
N LEU A 464 14.06 10.71 8.95
CA LEU A 464 14.19 11.82 9.91
C LEU A 464 13.47 11.51 11.22
N GLY A 465 14.23 11.39 12.31
CA GLY A 465 13.67 11.04 13.63
C GLY A 465 13.75 9.54 13.97
N TYR A 466 14.27 8.71 13.06
CA TYR A 466 14.22 7.24 13.18
C TYR A 466 15.60 6.58 13.06
N PRO A 467 16.51 6.78 14.05
CA PRO A 467 17.89 6.32 13.98
C PRO A 467 18.07 4.80 14.16
N TYR A 468 17.04 4.06 14.57
CA TYR A 468 17.19 2.64 14.92
C TYR A 468 16.94 1.70 13.74
N CYS A 469 17.97 0.93 13.41
CA CYS A 469 17.88 -0.18 12.45
C CYS A 469 17.65 -1.49 13.21
N PRO A 470 16.49 -2.17 13.08
CA PRO A 470 16.22 -3.45 13.76
C PRO A 470 17.13 -4.59 13.30
N PHE A 471 17.79 -4.45 12.15
CA PHE A 471 18.62 -5.51 11.58
C PHE A 471 19.88 -5.82 12.40
N VAL A 472 20.26 -4.91 13.31
CA VAL A 472 21.34 -5.14 14.27
C VAL A 472 20.92 -6.03 15.45
N SER A 473 19.62 -6.30 15.60
CA SER A 473 19.11 -7.15 16.67
C SER A 473 19.54 -8.60 16.45
N LYS A 474 19.76 -9.32 17.55
CA LYS A 474 20.20 -10.72 17.51
C LYS A 474 19.19 -11.61 16.78
N LYS A 475 17.89 -11.29 16.87
CA LYS A 475 16.82 -12.05 16.23
C LYS A 475 16.87 -11.92 14.72
N PHE A 476 17.00 -10.71 14.19
CA PHE A 476 17.12 -10.48 12.75
C PHE A 476 18.41 -11.10 12.18
N ILE A 477 19.54 -10.97 12.88
CA ILE A 477 20.81 -11.60 12.46
C ILE A 477 20.66 -13.13 12.41
N ARG A 478 20.06 -13.74 13.44
CA ARG A 478 19.79 -15.19 13.48
C ARG A 478 18.87 -15.62 12.35
N HIS A 479 17.83 -14.83 12.07
CA HIS A 479 16.91 -15.09 10.99
C HIS A 479 17.62 -15.11 9.63
N VAL A 480 18.36 -14.06 9.29
CA VAL A 480 19.10 -13.99 8.02
C VAL A 480 20.09 -15.16 7.91
N ASN A 481 20.82 -15.48 8.97
CA ASN A 481 21.73 -16.62 8.97
C ASN A 481 21.00 -17.96 8.84
N LYS A 482 19.83 -18.13 9.46
CA LYS A 482 18.99 -19.32 9.31
C LYS A 482 18.57 -19.49 7.85
N VAL A 483 18.03 -18.43 7.23
CA VAL A 483 17.55 -18.47 5.83
C VAL A 483 18.69 -18.70 4.83
N ARG A 484 19.87 -18.13 5.06
CA ARG A 484 21.04 -18.34 4.18
C ARG A 484 21.65 -19.73 4.28
N ASN A 485 21.60 -20.36 5.46
CA ASN A 485 22.25 -21.63 5.72
C ASN A 485 21.30 -22.84 5.68
N ALA A 486 20.00 -22.65 5.49
CA ALA A 486 19.06 -23.76 5.32
C ALA A 486 19.39 -24.52 4.02
N ASN A 487 19.18 -25.85 4.02
CA ASN A 487 19.49 -26.70 2.85
C ASN A 487 18.66 -26.32 1.61
N ASP A 488 17.45 -25.82 1.85
CA ASP A 488 16.49 -25.23 0.90
C ASP A 488 16.43 -23.70 1.02
N GLY A 489 17.44 -23.11 1.67
CA GLY A 489 17.52 -21.69 1.94
C GLY A 489 17.91 -20.85 0.74
N ASN A 490 17.84 -19.53 0.92
CA ASN A 490 18.31 -18.57 -0.06
C ASN A 490 19.68 -18.01 0.38
N PRO A 491 20.81 -18.47 -0.20
CA PRO A 491 22.13 -17.99 0.20
C PRO A 491 22.33 -16.49 -0.09
N ASN A 492 21.54 -15.93 -1.00
CA ASN A 492 21.55 -14.52 -1.37
C ASN A 492 20.54 -13.68 -0.56
N TYR A 493 19.94 -14.24 0.50
CA TYR A 493 18.93 -13.52 1.28
C TYR A 493 19.49 -12.20 1.83
N GLY A 494 18.95 -11.07 1.38
CA GLY A 494 19.52 -9.75 1.55
C GLY A 494 18.98 -8.97 2.75
N LEU A 495 19.71 -7.92 3.11
CA LEU A 495 19.23 -6.82 3.94
C LEU A 495 19.39 -5.53 3.13
N ARG A 496 18.32 -4.75 3.00
CA ARG A 496 18.32 -3.46 2.33
C ARG A 496 17.86 -2.37 3.29
N ILE A 497 18.56 -1.25 3.31
CA ILE A 497 18.16 -0.07 4.06
C ILE A 497 17.75 0.97 3.04
N HIS A 498 16.46 1.30 2.98
CA HIS A 498 15.95 2.36 2.13
C HIS A 498 16.45 3.70 2.67
N GLY A 499 17.25 4.46 1.93
CA GLY A 499 17.87 5.70 2.40
C GLY A 499 18.03 6.73 1.28
N GLY A 500 18.18 8.01 1.65
CA GLY A 500 18.41 9.12 0.73
C GLY A 500 17.16 9.90 0.30
N GLU A 501 15.97 9.58 0.82
CA GLU A 501 14.74 10.30 0.46
C GLU A 501 14.65 11.69 1.13
N ASN A 502 15.18 11.81 2.37
CA ASN A 502 15.08 13.02 3.20
C ASN A 502 16.44 13.67 3.52
N VAL A 503 17.49 13.31 2.79
CA VAL A 503 18.83 13.89 3.00
C VAL A 503 18.88 15.28 2.37
N ALA A 504 18.97 16.32 3.20
CA ALA A 504 19.20 17.68 2.73
C ALA A 504 20.48 17.74 1.89
N ALA A 505 20.42 18.41 0.73
CA ALA A 505 21.59 18.60 -0.12
C ALA A 505 22.62 19.44 0.65
N VAL A 506 23.68 18.80 1.14
CA VAL A 506 24.75 19.50 1.86
C VAL A 506 25.59 20.25 0.83
N ASN A 507 25.83 21.53 1.09
CA ASN A 507 26.79 22.30 0.32
C ASN A 507 28.17 21.63 0.46
N SER A 508 28.74 21.16 -0.66
CA SER A 508 30.01 20.44 -0.72
C SER A 508 31.21 21.21 -0.13
N THR A 509 31.04 22.51 0.13
CA THR A 509 32.06 23.38 0.75
C THR A 509 32.02 23.39 2.28
N LEU A 510 30.98 22.83 2.92
CA LEU A 510 30.89 22.74 4.38
C LEU A 510 31.46 21.38 4.87
N PRO A 511 32.47 21.38 5.76
CA PRO A 511 33.01 20.16 6.36
C PRO A 511 32.04 19.67 7.45
N GLY A 512 30.95 19.05 7.05
CA GLY A 512 30.00 18.39 7.93
C GLY A 512 30.11 16.88 7.80
N TYR A 513 30.85 16.24 8.71
CA TYR A 513 30.67 14.81 8.92
C TYR A 513 29.29 14.59 9.54
N HIS A 514 28.32 14.20 8.74
CA HIS A 514 27.05 13.68 9.24
C HIS A 514 27.12 12.16 9.23
N LEU A 515 26.79 11.57 10.38
CA LEU A 515 27.01 10.18 10.70
C LEU A 515 26.13 9.27 9.81
N PHE A 516 26.66 8.78 8.70
CA PHE A 516 26.18 7.53 8.08
C PHE A 516 26.95 6.40 8.75
N VAL A 517 26.38 5.79 9.79
CA VAL A 517 26.99 4.60 10.41
C VAL A 517 26.71 3.41 9.51
N SER A 518 27.73 2.99 8.76
CA SER A 518 27.80 1.68 8.10
C SER A 518 28.19 0.59 9.09
#